data_AF-A0A1H8MRY7-F1
#
_entry.id   AF-A0A1H8MRY7-F1
#
_cell.length_a   1.000
_cell.length_b   1.000
_cell.length_c   1.000
_cell.angle_alpha   90.00
_cell.angle_beta   90.00
_cell.angle_gamma   90.00
#
_symmetry.space_group_name_H-M   'P 1'
#
loop_
_entity.id
_entity.type
_entity.pdbx_description
1 polymer ?
#
loop_
_entity_poly.entity_id
_entity_poly.type
_entity_poly.pdbx_seq_one_letter_code
_entity_poly.pdbx_strand_id
1 'polypeptide(L)'
;MDRFVDRETELSRLRECYDLDEAEMVVIFGRRRLGKTGLVRQSLSDGDDAVLYQATETTPQVQLDEFVDVASESFPGVDRIKQEWESLLGVTSGSLSDSRPVVSVLVPVRLWERRPV
;
A
#
# COMPACT_ATOMS: atom_id res chain seq x y z
N MET A 1 -9.08 11.23 20.98
CA MET A 1 -9.37 10.87 19.57
C MET A 1 -9.12 12.10 18.73
N ASP A 2 -8.02 12.10 17.97
CA ASP A 2 -7.81 13.10 16.93
C ASP A 2 -8.78 12.79 15.78
N ARG A 3 -9.74 13.68 15.54
CA ARG A 3 -10.64 13.56 14.40
C ARG A 3 -9.83 13.80 13.13
N PHE A 4 -9.87 12.88 12.17
CA PHE A 4 -9.37 13.17 10.83
C PHE A 4 -10.33 14.19 10.20
N VAL A 5 -9.83 15.38 9.87
CA VAL A 5 -10.62 16.50 9.35
C VAL A 5 -10.18 16.82 7.93
N ASP A 6 -11.13 17.16 7.07
CA ASP A 6 -10.91 17.50 5.67
C ASP A 6 -10.45 16.29 4.82
N ARG A 7 -10.12 16.51 3.55
CA ARG A 7 -9.67 15.49 2.57
C ARG A 7 -10.75 14.55 2.06
N GLU A 8 -12.02 14.96 2.12
CA GLU A 8 -13.14 14.16 1.61
C GLU A 8 -12.98 13.80 0.13
N THR A 9 -12.48 14.75 -0.68
CA THR A 9 -12.20 14.53 -2.11
C THR A 9 -11.11 13.47 -2.32
N GLU A 10 -10.00 13.56 -1.60
CA GLU A 10 -8.90 12.58 -1.72
C GLU A 10 -9.31 11.20 -1.20
N LEU A 11 -10.06 11.14 -0.09
CA LEU A 11 -10.61 9.89 0.43
C LEU A 11 -11.58 9.24 -0.57
N SER A 12 -12.47 10.03 -1.17
CA SER A 12 -13.43 9.53 -2.17
C SER A 12 -12.71 8.96 -3.39
N ARG A 13 -11.70 9.66 -3.91
CA ARG A 13 -10.88 9.15 -5.02
C ARG A 13 -10.15 7.86 -4.70
N LEU A 14 -9.59 7.74 -3.49
CA LEU A 14 -8.92 6.51 -3.07
C LEU A 14 -9.90 5.34 -3.01
N ARG A 15 -11.10 5.56 -2.47
CA ARG A 15 -12.17 4.55 -2.41
C ARG A 15 -12.70 4.18 -3.79
N GLU A 16 -12.87 5.15 -4.68
CA GLU A 16 -13.25 4.88 -6.08
C GLU A 16 -12.21 3.99 -6.78
N CYS A 17 -10.91 4.22 -6.57
CA CYS A 17 -9.86 3.34 -7.10
C CYS A 17 -9.89 1.93 -6.49
N TYR A 18 -10.33 1.80 -5.24
CA TYR A 18 -10.47 0.51 -4.55
C TYR A 18 -11.63 -0.34 -5.10
N ASP A 19 -12.65 0.30 -5.65
CA ASP A 19 -13.84 -0.35 -6.19
C ASP A 19 -13.69 -0.77 -7.67
N LEU A 20 -12.54 -0.50 -8.30
CA LEU A 20 -12.28 -0.91 -9.68
C LEU A 20 -11.86 -2.38 -9.75
N ASP A 21 -12.38 -3.11 -10.74
CA ASP A 21 -12.04 -4.51 -11.02
C ASP A 21 -10.67 -4.67 -11.73
N GLU A 22 -9.84 -3.62 -11.74
CA GLU A 22 -8.54 -3.58 -12.39
C GLU A 22 -7.42 -3.13 -11.44
N ALA A 23 -6.18 -3.47 -11.78
CA ALA A 23 -5.03 -3.13 -10.97
C ALA A 23 -4.67 -1.64 -11.12
N GLU A 24 -4.88 -0.87 -10.06
CA GLU A 24 -4.62 0.57 -10.02
C GLU A 24 -3.34 0.92 -9.25
N MET A 25 -2.59 1.92 -9.75
CA MET A 25 -1.43 2.49 -9.06
C MET A 25 -1.68 3.95 -8.68
N VAL A 26 -1.94 4.19 -7.39
CA VAL A 26 -2.16 5.55 -6.88
C VAL A 26 -0.89 6.14 -6.26
N VAL A 27 -0.47 7.30 -6.76
CA VAL A 27 0.67 8.05 -6.21
C VAL A 27 0.19 9.24 -5.37
N ILE A 28 0.41 9.18 -4.05
CA ILE A 28 0.08 10.27 -3.13
C ILE A 28 1.33 11.12 -2.86
N PHE A 29 1.32 12.36 -3.33
CA PHE A 29 2.42 13.31 -3.15
C PHE A 29 2.00 14.56 -2.37
N GLY A 30 2.98 15.25 -1.77
CA GLY A 30 2.74 16.48 -1.00
C GLY A 30 3.86 16.78 -0.02
N ARG A 31 3.83 17.98 0.58
CA ARG A 31 4.87 18.46 1.53
C ARG A 31 5.04 17.52 2.74
N ARG A 32 6.21 17.60 3.38
CA ARG A 32 6.50 16.88 4.63
C ARG A 32 5.43 17.22 5.69
N ARG A 33 4.98 16.22 6.45
CA ARG A 33 4.02 16.33 7.57
C ARG A 33 2.58 16.74 7.20
N LEU A 34 2.17 16.67 5.94
CA LEU A 34 0.76 16.88 5.53
C LEU A 34 -0.15 15.66 5.75
N GLY A 35 0.24 14.70 6.59
CA GLY A 35 -0.65 13.59 6.94
C GLY A 35 -0.92 12.56 5.85
N LYS A 36 -0.07 12.41 4.82
CA LYS A 36 -0.24 11.42 3.73
C LYS A 36 -0.47 10.00 4.23
N THR A 37 0.35 9.53 5.19
CA THR A 37 0.16 8.22 5.82
C THR A 37 -1.16 8.14 6.60
N GLY A 38 -1.59 9.26 7.20
CA GLY A 38 -2.90 9.35 7.84
C GLY A 38 -4.03 9.22 6.84
N LEU A 39 -3.93 9.87 5.68
CA LEU A 39 -4.90 9.76 4.58
C LEU A 39 -5.07 8.32 4.11
N VAL A 40 -3.97 7.60 3.89
CA VAL A 40 -4.00 6.17 3.50
C VAL A 40 -4.65 5.33 4.59
N ARG A 41 -4.27 5.50 5.86
CA ARG A 41 -4.89 4.74 6.95
C ARG A 41 -6.39 5.02 7.06
N GLN A 42 -6.79 6.27 6.86
CA GLN A 42 -8.18 6.69 6.89
C GLN A 42 -8.99 6.19 5.67
N SER A 43 -8.38 6.07 4.49
CA SER A 43 -9.05 5.50 3.32
C SER A 43 -9.29 4.00 3.47
N LEU A 44 -8.48 3.31 4.27
CA LEU A 44 -8.59 1.88 4.55
C LEU A 44 -9.46 1.54 5.75
N SER A 45 -9.84 2.49 6.61
CA SER A 45 -10.60 2.19 7.84
C SER A 45 -12.00 1.60 7.62
N ASP A 46 -12.57 1.71 6.41
CA ASP A 46 -13.92 1.23 6.08
C ASP A 46 -13.92 -0.15 5.40
N GLY A 47 -12.76 -0.79 5.22
CA GLY A 47 -12.63 -2.10 4.55
C GLY A 47 -11.61 -3.02 5.22
N ASP A 48 -11.86 -4.33 5.21
CA ASP A 48 -11.19 -5.26 6.15
C ASP A 48 -9.96 -6.00 5.62
N ASP A 49 -9.53 -5.85 4.36
CA ASP A 49 -8.50 -6.74 3.77
C ASP A 49 -7.40 -5.99 3.03
N ALA A 50 -6.72 -5.06 3.70
CA ALA A 50 -5.64 -4.25 3.11
C ALA A 50 -4.26 -4.53 3.73
N VAL A 51 -3.26 -4.76 2.87
CA VAL A 51 -1.85 -4.94 3.28
C VAL A 51 -1.13 -3.59 3.26
N LEU A 52 -0.93 -2.99 4.43
CA LEU A 52 -0.18 -1.73 4.55
C LEU A 52 1.31 -1.99 4.77
N TYR A 53 2.06 -2.20 3.68
CA TYR A 53 3.52 -2.32 3.74
C TYR A 53 4.23 -0.96 3.59
N GLN A 54 5.12 -0.60 4.54
CA GLN A 54 5.92 0.62 4.50
C GLN A 54 7.39 0.31 4.19
N ALA A 55 7.80 0.41 2.92
CA ALA A 55 9.16 0.08 2.52
C ALA A 55 10.22 0.98 3.18
N THR A 56 11.30 0.36 3.64
CA THR A 56 12.47 1.05 4.21
C THR A 56 13.66 1.05 3.23
N GLU A 57 14.72 1.80 3.53
CA GLU A 57 15.95 1.80 2.71
C GLU A 57 16.78 0.53 3.02
N THR A 58 16.35 -0.59 2.45
CA THR A 58 16.96 -1.92 2.61
C THR A 58 17.20 -2.58 1.25
N THR A 59 17.84 -3.76 1.24
CA THR A 59 18.08 -4.51 0.00
C THR A 59 16.75 -4.99 -0.59
N PRO A 60 16.66 -5.21 -1.91
CA PRO A 60 15.44 -5.73 -2.54
C PRO A 60 14.92 -7.03 -1.91
N GLN A 61 15.82 -7.94 -1.52
CA GLN A 61 15.47 -9.17 -0.81
C GLN A 61 14.83 -8.88 0.55
N VAL A 62 15.44 -8.00 1.36
CA VAL A 62 14.87 -7.63 2.66
C VAL A 62 13.50 -6.99 2.50
N GLN A 63 13.30 -6.14 1.48
CA GLN A 63 11.98 -5.56 1.20
C GLN A 63 10.93 -6.60 0.80
N LEU A 64 11.34 -7.64 0.07
CA LEU A 64 10.46 -8.74 -0.32
C LEU A 64 10.07 -9.58 0.90
N ASP A 65 11.03 -9.92 1.75
CA ASP A 65 10.79 -10.67 3.00
C ASP A 65 9.86 -9.87 3.93
N GLU A 66 10.15 -8.59 4.16
CA GLU A 66 9.30 -7.70 4.96
C GLU A 66 7.88 -7.59 4.39
N PHE A 67 7.73 -7.51 3.06
CA PHE A 67 6.42 -7.49 2.43
C PHE A 67 5.65 -8.80 2.64
N VAL A 68 6.31 -9.95 2.46
CA VAL A 68 5.69 -11.27 2.65
C VAL A 68 5.22 -11.44 4.08
N ASP A 69 6.03 -11.03 5.06
CA ASP A 69 5.68 -11.08 6.47
C ASP A 69 4.38 -10.29 6.73
N VAL A 70 4.30 -9.04 6.26
CA VAL A 70 3.09 -8.20 6.42
C VAL A 70 1.91 -8.75 5.63
N ALA A 71 2.12 -9.23 4.41
CA ALA A 71 1.05 -9.75 3.57
C ALA A 71 0.45 -11.05 4.11
N SER A 72 1.23 -11.86 4.83
CA SER A 72 0.78 -13.14 5.39
C SER A 72 -0.31 -13.00 6.45
N GLU A 73 -0.41 -11.82 7.07
CA GLU A 73 -1.48 -11.50 8.04
C GLU A 73 -2.85 -11.42 7.36
N SER A 74 -2.90 -10.88 6.14
CA SER A 74 -4.15 -10.72 5.36
C SER A 74 -4.36 -11.86 4.36
N PHE A 75 -3.28 -12.47 3.87
CA PHE A 75 -3.30 -13.51 2.84
C PHE A 75 -2.51 -14.75 3.30
N PRO A 76 -3.13 -15.64 4.10
CA PRO A 76 -2.48 -16.87 4.53
C PRO A 76 -2.00 -17.72 3.36
N GLY A 77 -0.72 -18.11 3.35
CA GLY A 77 -0.12 -18.89 2.28
C GLY A 77 0.61 -18.09 1.21
N VAL A 78 0.62 -16.74 1.30
CA VAL A 78 1.43 -15.88 0.43
C VAL A 78 2.94 -16.18 0.56
N ASP A 79 3.37 -16.67 1.72
CA ASP A 79 4.74 -17.11 2.04
C ASP A 79 5.21 -18.31 1.20
N ARG A 80 4.28 -19.06 0.60
CA ARG A 80 4.57 -20.22 -0.25
C ARG A 80 4.79 -19.85 -1.71
N ILE A 81 4.51 -18.61 -2.08
CA ILE A 81 4.69 -18.09 -3.43
C ILE A 81 6.17 -17.79 -3.64
N LYS A 82 6.61 -17.89 -4.89
CA LYS A 82 7.94 -17.42 -5.27
C LYS A 82 8.11 -15.96 -4.83
N GLN A 83 9.12 -15.67 -4.02
CA GLN A 83 9.39 -14.34 -3.48
C GLN A 83 9.97 -13.42 -4.57
N GLU A 84 9.13 -13.08 -5.53
CA GLU A 84 9.39 -12.14 -6.61
C GLU A 84 8.16 -11.25 -6.74
N TRP A 85 8.38 -9.93 -6.90
CA TRP A 85 7.29 -8.94 -6.94
C TRP A 85 6.19 -9.29 -7.92
N GLU A 86 6.52 -9.76 -9.12
CA GLU A 86 5.52 -10.15 -10.12
C GLU A 86 4.63 -11.30 -9.64
N SER A 87 5.21 -12.31 -8.99
CA SER A 87 4.46 -13.45 -8.45
C SER A 87 3.61 -13.05 -7.25
N LEU A 88 4.17 -12.24 -6.36
CA LEU A 88 3.48 -11.76 -5.15
C LEU A 88 2.32 -10.82 -5.52
N LEU A 89 2.59 -9.81 -6.35
CA LEU A 89 1.57 -8.87 -6.84
C LEU A 89 0.52 -9.58 -7.70
N GLY A 90 0.92 -10.59 -8.47
CA GLY A 90 0.02 -11.40 -9.28
C GLY A 90 -1.01 -12.16 -8.45
N VAL A 91 -0.63 -12.72 -7.30
CA VAL A 91 -1.58 -13.44 -6.43
C VAL A 91 -2.45 -12.48 -5.63
N THR A 92 -1.87 -11.39 -5.10
CA THR A 92 -2.66 -10.35 -4.44
C THR A 92 -3.66 -9.68 -5.38
N SER A 93 -3.38 -9.66 -6.69
CA SER A 93 -4.29 -9.13 -7.71
C SER A 93 -5.19 -10.21 -8.35
N GLY A 94 -4.77 -11.48 -8.37
CA GLY A 94 -5.50 -12.57 -9.02
C GLY A 94 -6.58 -13.20 -8.14
N SER A 95 -6.46 -13.09 -6.82
CA SER A 95 -7.50 -13.51 -5.87
C SER A 95 -8.65 -12.50 -5.75
N LEU A 96 -8.64 -11.42 -6.54
CA LEU A 96 -9.63 -10.33 -6.55
C LEU A 96 -11.04 -10.75 -7.02
N SER A 97 -11.30 -12.03 -7.28
CA SER A 97 -12.61 -12.47 -7.76
C SER A 97 -13.70 -12.52 -6.67
N ASP A 98 -13.41 -12.24 -5.39
CA ASP A 98 -14.49 -12.18 -4.38
C ASP A 98 -14.23 -11.31 -3.14
N SER A 99 -13.00 -10.80 -2.89
CA SER A 99 -12.74 -9.95 -1.72
C SER A 99 -11.53 -9.02 -1.88
N ARG A 100 -11.84 -7.78 -2.30
CA ARG A 100 -11.26 -6.50 -1.86
C ARG A 100 -9.78 -6.17 -2.23
N PRO A 101 -9.46 -4.89 -2.44
CA PRO A 101 -8.20 -4.45 -3.05
C PRO A 101 -7.01 -4.44 -2.08
N VAL A 102 -5.84 -4.78 -2.63
CA VAL A 102 -4.55 -4.74 -1.93
C VAL A 102 -3.88 -3.38 -2.13
N VAL A 103 -3.69 -2.63 -1.05
CA VAL A 103 -3.11 -1.28 -1.09
C VAL A 103 -1.68 -1.26 -0.53
N SER A 104 -0.71 -1.54 -1.39
CA SER A 104 0.72 -1.46 -1.07
C SER A 104 1.19 0.01 -1.04
N VAL A 105 1.54 0.55 0.13
CA VAL A 105 1.95 1.97 0.27
C VAL A 105 3.44 2.13 0.52
N LEU A 106 4.19 2.25 -0.57
CA LEU A 106 5.63 2.52 -0.53
C LEU A 106 5.90 3.92 0.05
N VAL A 107 6.50 3.99 1.24
CA VAL A 107 7.00 5.24 1.85
C VAL A 107 8.41 5.04 2.36
N PRO A 108 9.41 5.57 1.63
CA PRO A 108 10.33 6.47 2.32
C PRO A 108 10.56 7.79 1.57
N VAL A 109 10.26 8.90 2.24
CA VAL A 109 10.68 10.26 1.86
C VAL A 109 12.17 10.44 2.21
N ARG A 110 13.07 9.70 1.56
CA ARG A 110 14.53 9.94 1.59
C ARG A 110 15.17 9.98 0.19
N LEU A 111 14.46 9.55 -0.86
CA LEU A 111 14.99 9.49 -2.23
C LEU A 111 15.08 10.84 -2.98
N TRP A 112 14.52 11.94 -2.46
CA TRP A 112 14.60 13.26 -3.12
C TRP A 112 15.80 14.13 -2.68
N GLU A 113 16.50 13.78 -1.60
CA GLU A 113 17.59 14.63 -1.07
C GLU A 113 18.96 14.35 -1.70
N ARG A 114 19.10 13.38 -2.62
CA ARG A 114 20.33 13.17 -3.37
C ARG A 114 20.23 13.73 -4.79
N ARG A 115 20.30 15.06 -4.90
CA ARG A 115 20.84 15.68 -6.12
C ARG A 115 22.36 15.61 -6.04
N PRO A 116 23.08 15.08 -7.04
CA PRO A 116 24.52 15.31 -7.12
C PRO A 116 24.74 16.81 -7.27
N VAL A 117 25.60 17.37 -6.43
CA VAL A 117 26.20 18.69 -6.65
C VAL A 117 27.30 18.54 -7.68
#